data_AF-Q24039-F1
#
_entry.id   AF-Q24039-F1
#
_cell.length_a   1.000
_cell.length_b   1.000
_cell.length_c   1.000
_cell.angle_alpha   90.00
_cell.angle_beta   90.00
_cell.angle_gamma   90.00
#
_symmetry.space_group_name_H-M   'P 1'
#
loop_
_entity.id
_entity.type
_entity.pdbx_description
1 polymer ?
#
loop_
_entity_poly.entity_id
_entity_poly.type
_entity_poly.pdbx_seq_one_letter_code
_entity_poly.pdbx_strand_id
1 'polypeptide(L)'
;MHHHQNLGDAAAMNGMIPPYEAMAMYEQPKPRFIFKMPRVVPDQRSKFDSDELFRRLSRESEVRYTGYRERAMEERRMRFVNDCRKGYAEISMVASGTNLQLYFNANHNPYAQEQDCDFERERGKVHLRSSFIMNGVCVRFRGWVDLDRLDGAACLEFDEQRAQQEDAQLQEQIQSYNQRMAESRRIYHTPQTPPEDHHHRGGPGLPRGPMGW
;
A
#
# COMPACT_ATOMS: atom_id res chain seq x y z
N MET A 1 -1.37 41.76 45.51
CA MET A 1 -0.96 41.17 46.80
C MET A 1 0.12 40.13 46.51
N HIS A 2 1.31 40.32 47.11
CA HIS A 2 2.40 39.34 47.38
C HIS A 2 3.03 38.59 46.19
N HIS A 3 4.34 38.33 46.08
CA HIS A 3 5.52 38.60 46.91
C HIS A 3 6.79 38.26 46.06
N HIS A 4 7.86 39.01 46.32
CA HIS A 4 9.29 38.66 46.31
C HIS A 4 10.00 38.01 45.09
N GLN A 5 10.95 38.82 44.58
CA GLN A 5 12.24 38.42 44.01
C GLN A 5 13.12 37.68 45.05
N ASN A 6 13.97 36.75 44.61
CA ASN A 6 15.32 36.61 45.18
C ASN A 6 16.34 36.13 44.14
N LEU A 7 17.48 36.83 44.14
CA LEU A 7 18.72 36.61 43.39
C LEU A 7 19.48 35.37 43.91
N GLY A 8 20.43 34.88 43.12
CA GLY A 8 21.50 34.04 43.64
C GLY A 8 22.45 33.51 42.58
N ASP A 9 23.46 34.32 42.27
CA ASP A 9 24.64 33.98 41.45
C ASP A 9 25.31 32.66 41.83
N ALA A 10 25.76 31.91 40.82
CA ALA A 10 26.89 31.01 40.95
C ALA A 10 27.68 31.03 39.65
N ALA A 11 28.65 31.94 39.63
CA ALA A 11 29.65 32.11 38.59
C ALA A 11 30.55 30.88 38.43
N ALA A 12 31.04 30.75 37.19
CA ALA A 12 32.40 30.34 36.84
C ALA A 12 32.86 28.92 37.18
N MET A 13 32.74 28.00 36.20
CA MET A 13 33.77 27.02 35.82
C MET A 13 33.54 26.70 34.33
N ASN A 14 34.26 27.34 33.41
CA ASN A 14 35.53 26.87 32.87
C ASN A 14 35.40 25.52 32.12
N GLY A 15 35.30 25.59 30.80
CA GLY A 15 35.25 24.41 29.93
C GLY A 15 35.03 24.82 28.48
N MET A 16 36.07 25.39 27.86
CA MET A 16 36.16 25.59 26.41
C MET A 16 35.86 24.27 25.70
N ILE A 17 34.63 24.09 25.21
CA ILE A 17 34.33 23.05 24.22
C ILE A 17 34.83 23.61 22.88
N PRO A 18 35.85 22.99 22.24
CA PRO A 18 36.31 23.43 20.95
C PRO A 18 35.15 23.38 19.94
N PRO A 19 35.05 24.34 19.00
CA PRO A 19 33.91 24.45 18.08
C PRO A 19 33.73 23.22 17.18
N TYR A 20 34.70 22.29 17.13
CA TYR A 20 34.59 21.05 16.35
C TYR A 20 33.73 19.96 17.02
N GLU A 21 33.59 19.94 18.36
CA GLU A 21 32.82 18.90 19.07
C GLU A 21 31.32 19.22 19.18
N ALA A 22 30.94 20.50 19.10
CA ALA A 22 29.54 20.89 18.98
C ALA A 22 28.93 20.51 17.60
N MET A 23 29.76 20.30 16.57
CA MET A 23 29.27 19.96 15.23
C MET A 23 28.90 18.48 15.06
N ALA A 24 29.38 17.58 15.93
CA ALA A 24 29.06 16.15 15.86
C ALA A 24 27.68 15.80 16.45
N MET A 25 27.03 16.72 17.17
CA MET A 25 25.71 16.50 17.79
C MET A 25 24.53 16.83 16.86
N TYR A 26 24.80 17.31 15.64
CA TYR A 26 23.79 17.59 14.61
C TYR A 26 23.80 16.55 13.47
N GLU A 27 24.21 15.31 13.73
CA GLU A 27 23.91 14.23 12.78
C GLU A 27 22.40 13.93 12.87
N GLN A 28 21.61 14.71 12.11
CA GLN A 28 20.18 14.50 11.97
C GLN A 28 19.93 13.05 11.56
N PRO A 29 19.04 12.33 12.27
CA PRO A 29 18.71 10.96 11.90
C PRO A 29 18.16 10.96 10.47
N LYS A 30 18.90 10.32 9.55
CA LYS A 30 18.48 10.17 8.14
C LYS A 30 17.05 9.63 8.10
N PRO A 31 16.10 10.38 7.54
CA PRO A 31 14.71 9.94 7.54
C PRO A 31 14.59 8.59 6.82
N ARG A 32 14.10 7.58 7.55
CA ARG A 32 13.83 6.25 6.99
C ARG A 32 12.48 6.31 6.28
N PHE A 33 12.53 6.52 4.99
CA PHE A 33 11.33 6.49 4.17
C PHE A 33 11.05 5.05 3.76
N ILE A 34 9.95 4.49 4.27
CA ILE A 34 9.54 3.12 3.98
C ILE A 34 8.54 3.16 2.83
N PHE A 35 9.00 2.81 1.64
CA PHE A 35 8.12 2.49 0.51
C PHE A 35 7.53 1.10 0.75
N LYS A 36 6.19 1.00 0.85
CA LYS A 36 5.53 -0.32 0.91
C LYS A 36 5.57 -0.93 -0.49
N MET A 37 6.04 -2.18 -0.57
CA MET A 37 6.12 -2.90 -1.84
C MET A 37 4.72 -2.99 -2.48
N PRO A 38 4.58 -2.73 -3.80
CA PRO A 38 3.30 -2.77 -4.48
C PRO A 38 2.64 -4.15 -4.37
N ARG A 39 1.34 -4.17 -4.10
CA ARG A 39 0.56 -5.41 -4.03
C ARG A 39 0.20 -5.95 -5.42
N VAL A 40 0.16 -5.08 -6.42
CA VAL A 40 -0.23 -5.38 -7.80
C VAL A 40 0.96 -5.23 -8.75
N VAL A 41 0.96 -5.99 -9.84
CA VAL A 41 1.95 -5.84 -10.90
C VAL A 41 1.65 -4.59 -11.75
N PRO A 42 2.67 -4.00 -12.38
CA PRO A 42 2.43 -3.10 -13.51
C PRO A 42 1.66 -3.82 -14.62
N ASP A 43 0.77 -3.11 -15.31
CA ASP A 43 -0.02 -3.62 -16.43
C ASP A 43 -0.75 -4.95 -16.13
N GLN A 44 -1.59 -4.90 -15.10
CA GLN A 44 -2.35 -6.06 -14.61
C GLN A 44 -3.19 -6.72 -15.72
N ARG A 45 -3.73 -5.94 -16.66
CA ARG A 45 -4.56 -6.44 -17.75
C ARG A 45 -3.76 -7.33 -18.70
N SER A 46 -2.58 -6.90 -19.12
CA SER A 46 -1.68 -7.71 -19.94
C SER A 46 -1.29 -9.02 -19.25
N LYS A 47 -1.00 -8.96 -17.94
CA LYS A 47 -0.73 -10.18 -17.15
C LYS A 47 -1.94 -11.12 -17.11
N PHE A 48 -3.15 -10.59 -16.90
CA PHE A 48 -4.38 -11.40 -16.91
C PHE A 48 -4.61 -12.11 -18.25
N ASP A 49 -4.39 -11.42 -19.37
CA ASP A 49 -4.67 -11.97 -20.70
C ASP A 49 -3.58 -12.96 -21.18
N SER A 50 -2.33 -12.75 -20.79
CA SER A 50 -1.17 -13.55 -21.26
C SER A 50 -0.88 -14.79 -20.40
N ASP A 51 -1.02 -14.69 -19.08
CA ASP A 51 -0.65 -15.74 -18.14
C ASP A 51 -1.53 -16.99 -18.31
N GLU A 52 -0.89 -18.16 -18.40
CA GLU A 52 -1.56 -19.44 -18.62
C GLU A 52 -2.56 -19.78 -17.52
N LEU A 53 -2.26 -19.41 -16.26
CA LEU A 53 -3.16 -19.65 -15.15
C LEU A 53 -4.46 -18.86 -15.32
N PHE A 54 -4.36 -17.55 -15.58
CA PHE A 54 -5.54 -16.70 -15.74
C PHE A 54 -6.36 -17.07 -16.97
N ARG A 55 -5.72 -17.45 -18.09
CA ARG A 55 -6.45 -17.94 -19.28
C ARG A 55 -7.25 -19.21 -19.01
N ARG A 56 -6.81 -20.07 -18.09
CA ARG A 56 -7.56 -21.27 -17.67
C ARG A 56 -8.69 -20.89 -16.73
N LEU A 57 -8.42 -20.04 -15.74
CA LEU A 57 -9.40 -19.63 -14.74
C LEU A 57 -10.48 -18.69 -15.29
N SER A 58 -10.22 -17.97 -16.40
CA SER A 58 -11.17 -17.06 -17.03
C SER A 58 -12.25 -17.75 -17.84
N ARG A 59 -12.04 -19.01 -18.21
CA ARG A 59 -13.08 -19.85 -18.81
C ARG A 59 -14.00 -20.36 -17.72
N GLU A 60 -15.29 -20.40 -18.02
CA GLU A 60 -16.25 -21.06 -17.14
C GLU A 60 -15.83 -22.52 -16.93
N SER A 61 -15.66 -22.90 -15.67
CA SER A 61 -15.20 -24.23 -15.28
C SER A 61 -15.98 -24.73 -14.09
N GLU A 62 -16.02 -26.06 -13.96
CA GLU A 62 -16.64 -26.70 -12.81
C GLU A 62 -15.94 -26.26 -11.52
N VAL A 63 -16.74 -25.95 -10.50
CA VAL A 63 -16.28 -25.65 -9.16
C VAL A 63 -16.88 -26.60 -8.14
N ARG A 64 -16.16 -26.80 -7.02
CA ARG A 64 -16.64 -27.61 -5.90
C ARG A 64 -16.32 -26.96 -4.57
N TYR A 65 -17.25 -27.03 -3.64
CA TYR A 65 -17.00 -26.66 -2.25
C TYR A 65 -16.02 -27.64 -1.60
N THR A 66 -15.00 -27.08 -0.95
CA THR A 66 -13.88 -27.86 -0.40
C THR A 66 -13.89 -27.97 1.12
N GLY A 67 -14.77 -27.24 1.80
CA GLY A 67 -14.89 -27.29 3.26
C GLY A 67 -15.48 -28.61 3.77
N TYR A 68 -15.05 -28.98 4.98
CA TYR A 68 -15.57 -30.10 5.79
C TYR A 68 -15.70 -31.44 5.02
N ARG A 69 -14.70 -31.77 4.18
CA ARG A 69 -14.72 -32.96 3.32
C ARG A 69 -14.87 -34.28 4.07
N GLU A 70 -14.49 -34.30 5.35
CA GLU A 70 -14.60 -35.44 6.25
C GLU A 70 -16.00 -35.64 6.86
N ARG A 71 -16.92 -34.69 6.64
CA ARG A 71 -18.29 -34.73 7.20
C ARG A 71 -19.30 -35.31 6.22
N ALA A 72 -20.43 -35.77 6.76
CA ALA A 72 -21.57 -36.21 5.97
C ALA A 72 -22.12 -35.07 5.10
N MET A 73 -22.68 -35.40 3.94
CA MET A 73 -23.13 -34.42 2.95
C MET A 73 -24.10 -33.40 3.53
N GLU A 74 -25.05 -33.84 4.37
CA GLU A 74 -26.03 -32.97 5.00
C GLU A 74 -25.39 -31.92 5.92
N GLU A 75 -24.39 -32.31 6.71
CA GLU A 75 -23.64 -31.38 7.55
C GLU A 75 -22.84 -30.38 6.69
N ARG A 76 -22.25 -30.85 5.59
CA ARG A 76 -21.52 -29.98 4.65
C ARG A 76 -22.42 -28.93 4.03
N ARG A 77 -23.65 -29.28 3.64
CA ARG A 77 -24.64 -28.35 3.07
C ARG A 77 -24.99 -27.25 4.07
N MET A 78 -25.34 -27.64 5.30
CA MET A 78 -25.68 -26.70 6.35
C MET A 78 -24.52 -25.74 6.66
N ARG A 79 -23.29 -26.26 6.72
CA ARG A 79 -22.09 -25.45 6.96
C ARG A 79 -21.80 -24.52 5.80
N PHE A 80 -21.87 -24.99 4.56
CA PHE A 80 -21.69 -24.15 3.37
C PHE A 80 -22.65 -22.96 3.36
N VAL A 81 -23.95 -23.19 3.57
CA VAL A 81 -24.95 -22.13 3.64
C VAL A 81 -24.64 -21.13 4.77
N ASN A 82 -24.25 -21.63 5.95
CA ASN A 82 -23.89 -20.78 7.08
C ASN A 82 -22.62 -19.95 6.82
N ASP A 83 -21.60 -20.53 6.20
CA ASP A 83 -20.37 -19.84 5.87
C ASP A 83 -20.62 -18.76 4.81
N CYS A 84 -21.40 -19.08 3.76
CA CYS A 84 -21.83 -18.11 2.75
C CYS A 84 -22.56 -16.91 3.39
N ARG A 85 -23.49 -17.16 4.33
CA ARG A 85 -24.19 -16.12 5.08
C ARG A 85 -23.28 -15.29 6.00
N LYS A 86 -22.17 -15.86 6.47
CA LYS A 86 -21.13 -15.15 7.24
C LYS A 86 -20.17 -14.37 6.34
N GLY A 87 -20.27 -14.52 5.02
CA GLY A 87 -19.39 -13.85 4.06
C GLY A 87 -18.15 -14.66 3.68
N TYR A 88 -18.18 -15.98 3.79
CA TYR A 88 -17.03 -16.85 3.51
C TYR A 88 -17.39 -18.09 2.69
N ALA A 89 -16.51 -18.52 1.79
CA ALA A 89 -16.59 -19.85 1.19
C ALA A 89 -15.22 -20.35 0.71
N GLU A 90 -15.00 -21.67 0.80
CA GLU A 90 -13.84 -22.34 0.20
C GLU A 90 -14.26 -23.11 -1.05
N ILE A 91 -13.81 -22.64 -2.21
CA ILE A 91 -14.20 -23.18 -3.51
C ILE A 91 -12.97 -23.57 -4.30
N SER A 92 -12.97 -24.75 -4.91
CA SER A 92 -11.93 -25.17 -5.84
C SER A 92 -12.42 -25.11 -7.27
N MET A 93 -11.63 -24.52 -8.15
CA MET A 93 -11.81 -24.63 -9.60
C MET A 93 -11.23 -25.97 -10.07
N VAL A 94 -12.09 -26.86 -10.57
CA VAL A 94 -11.74 -28.27 -10.84
C VAL A 94 -10.72 -28.37 -11.98
N ALA A 95 -10.88 -27.56 -13.03
CA ALA A 95 -10.03 -27.61 -14.22
C ALA A 95 -8.55 -27.28 -13.92
N SER A 96 -8.28 -26.40 -12.97
CA SER A 96 -6.92 -26.01 -12.57
C SER A 96 -6.44 -26.67 -11.27
N GLY A 97 -7.36 -27.23 -10.48
CA GLY A 97 -7.09 -27.66 -9.11
C GLY A 97 -6.84 -26.51 -8.13
N THR A 98 -7.14 -25.27 -8.51
CA THR A 98 -6.88 -24.08 -7.69
C THR A 98 -7.94 -23.94 -6.61
N ASN A 99 -7.53 -23.94 -5.33
CA ASN A 99 -8.41 -23.65 -4.21
C ASN A 99 -8.43 -22.15 -3.90
N LEU A 100 -9.63 -21.59 -3.76
CA LEU A 100 -9.91 -20.19 -3.54
C LEU A 100 -10.68 -20.02 -2.22
N GLN A 101 -10.16 -19.16 -1.36
CA GLN A 101 -10.91 -18.65 -0.21
C GLN A 101 -11.59 -17.35 -0.61
N LEU A 102 -12.92 -17.41 -0.71
CA LEU A 102 -13.76 -16.29 -1.09
C LEU A 102 -14.24 -15.58 0.16
N TYR A 103 -14.18 -14.26 0.11
CA TYR A 103 -14.69 -13.38 1.17
C TYR A 103 -15.68 -12.41 0.55
N PHE A 104 -16.93 -12.54 0.95
CA PHE A 104 -18.04 -11.71 0.53
C PHE A 104 -18.16 -10.57 1.56
N ASN A 105 -18.28 -9.32 1.11
CA ASN A 105 -18.30 -8.14 1.99
C ASN A 105 -16.98 -7.80 2.72
N ALA A 106 -15.81 -8.19 2.20
CA ALA A 106 -14.51 -7.80 2.81
C ALA A 106 -14.36 -6.27 2.95
N ASN A 107 -15.04 -5.52 2.08
CA ASN A 107 -15.23 -4.09 2.19
C ASN A 107 -16.70 -3.90 2.56
N HIS A 108 -17.00 -3.62 3.83
CA HIS A 108 -18.33 -3.35 4.36
C HIS A 108 -18.88 -2.04 3.76
N ASN A 109 -19.05 -2.00 2.44
CA ASN A 109 -19.54 -0.87 1.68
C ASN A 109 -21.03 -1.10 1.46
N PRO A 110 -21.92 -0.46 2.24
CA PRO A 110 -23.37 -0.60 2.06
C PRO A 110 -23.85 -0.09 0.70
N TYR A 111 -22.99 0.58 -0.07
CA TYR A 111 -23.28 1.09 -1.41
C TYR A 111 -22.85 0.16 -2.56
N ALA A 112 -22.21 -0.98 -2.27
CA ALA A 112 -21.93 -1.96 -3.30
C ALA A 112 -23.27 -2.57 -3.77
N GLN A 113 -23.74 -2.11 -4.94
CA GLN A 113 -25.06 -2.48 -5.49
C GLN A 113 -25.19 -3.97 -5.84
N GLU A 114 -24.08 -4.70 -5.91
CA GLU A 114 -24.06 -6.09 -6.33
C GLU A 114 -23.89 -6.98 -5.11
N GLN A 115 -24.90 -7.78 -4.79
CA GLN A 115 -24.81 -8.76 -3.71
C GLN A 115 -23.70 -9.78 -4.03
N ASP A 116 -22.69 -9.84 -3.18
CA ASP A 116 -21.57 -10.78 -3.31
C ASP A 116 -22.00 -12.23 -3.06
N CYS A 117 -23.11 -12.44 -2.34
CA CYS A 117 -23.67 -13.75 -2.06
C CYS A 117 -25.20 -13.68 -2.12
N ASP A 118 -25.78 -14.30 -3.14
CA ASP A 118 -27.21 -14.20 -3.46
C ASP A 118 -27.83 -15.60 -3.54
N PHE A 119 -28.78 -15.87 -2.64
CA PHE A 119 -29.55 -17.12 -2.57
C PHE A 119 -30.92 -17.04 -3.29
N GLU A 120 -31.34 -15.85 -3.70
CA GLU A 120 -32.67 -15.58 -4.25
C GLU A 120 -32.68 -15.59 -5.78
N ARG A 121 -31.52 -15.34 -6.41
CA ARG A 121 -31.38 -15.31 -7.88
C ARG A 121 -31.84 -16.58 -8.59
N GLU A 122 -31.53 -17.76 -8.06
CA GLU A 122 -31.95 -19.04 -8.64
C GLU A 122 -32.21 -20.07 -7.54
N ARG A 123 -33.40 -20.68 -7.54
CA ARG A 123 -33.81 -21.63 -6.50
C ARG A 123 -32.88 -22.85 -6.48
N GLY A 124 -32.38 -23.19 -5.29
CA GLY A 124 -31.48 -24.33 -5.09
C GLY A 124 -30.01 -24.03 -5.40
N LYS A 125 -29.68 -22.79 -5.79
CA LYS A 125 -28.31 -22.36 -6.02
C LYS A 125 -28.00 -21.11 -5.21
N VAL A 126 -26.71 -20.87 -5.01
CA VAL A 126 -26.19 -19.61 -4.50
C VAL A 126 -25.25 -19.01 -5.55
N HIS A 127 -25.49 -17.77 -5.91
CA HIS A 127 -24.59 -17.01 -6.78
C HIS A 127 -23.56 -16.28 -5.91
N LEU A 128 -22.29 -16.45 -6.27
CA LEU A 128 -21.15 -15.96 -5.51
C LEU A 128 -20.32 -15.02 -6.37
N ARG A 129 -19.94 -13.89 -5.78
CA ARG A 129 -19.01 -12.91 -6.34
C ARG A 129 -18.02 -12.49 -5.26
N SER A 130 -16.75 -12.45 -5.60
CA SER A 130 -15.71 -12.07 -4.65
C SER A 130 -14.52 -11.49 -5.40
N SER A 131 -14.12 -10.28 -5.04
CA SER A 131 -12.92 -9.65 -5.60
C SER A 131 -11.71 -9.88 -4.69
N PHE A 132 -10.56 -10.19 -5.27
CA PHE A 132 -9.29 -10.36 -4.55
C PHE A 132 -8.09 -10.10 -5.47
N ILE A 133 -6.89 -10.05 -4.89
CA ILE A 133 -5.64 -9.93 -5.65
C ILE A 133 -5.00 -11.32 -5.69
N MET A 134 -4.78 -11.84 -6.90
CA MET A 134 -4.10 -13.11 -7.14
C MET A 134 -2.87 -12.87 -7.99
N ASN A 135 -1.69 -13.32 -7.55
CA ASN A 135 -0.43 -13.16 -8.29
C ASN A 135 -0.19 -11.73 -8.79
N GLY A 136 -0.60 -10.74 -8.00
CA GLY A 136 -0.49 -9.31 -8.32
C GLY A 136 -1.52 -8.76 -9.32
N VAL A 137 -2.56 -9.52 -9.66
CA VAL A 137 -3.65 -9.09 -10.55
C VAL A 137 -4.95 -9.01 -9.75
N CYS A 138 -5.66 -7.89 -9.87
CA CYS A 138 -7.01 -7.75 -9.34
C CYS A 138 -7.98 -8.59 -10.17
N VAL A 139 -8.60 -9.58 -9.53
CA VAL A 139 -9.55 -10.49 -10.16
C VAL A 139 -10.85 -10.54 -9.37
N ARG A 140 -11.93 -10.85 -10.09
CA ARG A 140 -13.26 -11.07 -9.52
C ARG A 140 -13.72 -12.48 -9.86
N PHE A 141 -13.91 -13.29 -8.83
CA PHE A 141 -14.61 -14.56 -8.97
C PHE A 141 -16.09 -14.29 -9.23
N ARG A 142 -16.67 -14.98 -10.20
CA ARG A 142 -18.11 -15.01 -10.46
C ARG A 142 -18.55 -16.43 -10.77
N GLY A 143 -19.54 -16.91 -10.05
CA GLY A 143 -20.12 -18.22 -10.31
C GLY A 143 -21.37 -18.51 -9.52
N TRP A 144 -21.78 -19.76 -9.56
CA TRP A 144 -22.86 -20.29 -8.74
C TRP A 144 -22.51 -21.68 -8.23
N VAL A 145 -23.12 -22.08 -7.12
CA VAL A 145 -22.98 -23.40 -6.51
C VAL A 145 -24.37 -23.95 -6.18
N ASP A 146 -24.62 -25.19 -6.57
CA ASP A 146 -25.80 -25.97 -6.20
C ASP A 146 -25.76 -26.33 -4.70
N LEU A 147 -26.83 -26.01 -3.98
CA LEU A 147 -26.90 -26.16 -2.53
C LEU A 147 -26.97 -27.62 -2.09
N ASP A 148 -27.43 -28.53 -2.96
CA ASP A 148 -27.57 -29.95 -2.65
C ASP A 148 -26.31 -30.73 -3.03
N ARG A 149 -25.70 -30.41 -4.17
CA ARG A 149 -24.52 -31.13 -4.70
C ARG A 149 -23.19 -30.52 -4.26
N LEU A 150 -23.21 -29.25 -3.85
CA LEU A 150 -22.00 -28.48 -3.50
C LEU A 150 -20.97 -28.42 -4.64
N ASP A 151 -21.47 -28.46 -5.87
CA ASP A 151 -20.75 -28.23 -7.11
C ASP A 151 -21.43 -27.13 -7.93
N GLY A 152 -20.79 -26.64 -8.97
CA GLY A 152 -21.36 -25.60 -9.82
C GLY A 152 -20.41 -25.15 -10.89
N ALA A 153 -20.57 -23.91 -11.35
CA ALA A 153 -19.71 -23.33 -12.39
C ALA A 153 -19.28 -21.91 -12.01
N ALA A 154 -18.02 -21.58 -12.31
CA ALA A 154 -17.49 -20.24 -12.11
C ALA A 154 -16.35 -19.91 -13.08
N CYS A 155 -16.06 -18.62 -13.18
CA CYS A 155 -14.88 -18.08 -13.84
C CYS A 155 -14.26 -16.94 -13.02
N LEU A 156 -13.01 -16.60 -13.33
CA LEU A 156 -12.37 -15.36 -12.90
C LEU A 156 -12.45 -14.30 -14.00
N GLU A 157 -12.77 -13.08 -13.59
CA GLU A 157 -12.75 -11.91 -14.46
C GLU A 157 -11.68 -10.93 -13.99
N PHE A 158 -11.17 -10.10 -14.90
CA PHE A 158 -10.34 -8.98 -14.52
C PHE A 158 -11.18 -7.92 -13.80
N ASP A 159 -10.77 -7.51 -12.61
CA ASP A 159 -11.44 -6.46 -11.84
C ASP A 159 -10.81 -5.10 -12.15
N GLU A 160 -11.29 -4.46 -13.21
CA GLU A 160 -10.77 -3.18 -13.69
C GLU A 160 -10.96 -2.06 -12.65
N GLN A 161 -12.10 -2.02 -11.98
CA GLN A 161 -12.38 -0.99 -10.97
C GLN A 161 -11.40 -1.10 -9.80
N ARG A 162 -11.17 -2.31 -9.29
CA ARG A 162 -10.20 -2.52 -8.21
C ARG A 162 -8.78 -2.31 -8.69
N ALA A 163 -8.44 -2.71 -9.92
CA ALA A 163 -7.13 -2.47 -10.49
C ALA A 163 -6.80 -0.97 -10.55
N GLN A 164 -7.76 -0.14 -10.98
CA GLN A 164 -7.63 1.32 -10.99
C GLN A 164 -7.49 1.90 -9.58
N GLN A 165 -8.26 1.39 -8.60
CA GLN A 165 -8.16 1.84 -7.22
C GLN A 165 -6.80 1.52 -6.59
N GLU A 166 -6.28 0.30 -6.78
CA GLU A 166 -4.96 -0.09 -6.27
C GLU A 166 -3.84 0.69 -6.98
N ASP A 167 -3.98 0.97 -8.28
CA ASP A 167 -3.02 1.81 -9.02
C ASP A 167 -3.04 3.27 -8.53
N ALA A 168 -4.22 3.86 -8.32
CA ALA A 168 -4.36 5.20 -7.75
C ALA A 168 -3.73 5.28 -6.33
N GLN A 169 -4.02 4.30 -5.47
CA GLN A 169 -3.41 4.23 -4.13
C GLN A 169 -1.88 4.09 -4.19
N LEU A 170 -1.36 3.31 -5.14
CA LEU A 170 0.07 3.18 -5.35
C LEU A 170 0.69 4.49 -5.85
N GLN A 171 0.05 5.16 -6.81
CA GLN A 171 0.50 6.44 -7.32
C GLN A 171 0.52 7.50 -6.22
N GLU A 172 -0.50 7.58 -5.37
CA GLU A 172 -0.53 8.46 -4.20
C GLU A 172 0.62 8.17 -3.23
N GLN A 173 0.91 6.89 -2.96
CA GLN A 173 2.04 6.49 -2.11
C GLN A 173 3.38 6.89 -2.72
N ILE A 174 3.57 6.70 -4.03
CA ILE A 174 4.78 7.11 -4.76
C ILE A 174 4.93 8.64 -4.71
N GLN A 175 3.87 9.39 -4.95
CA GLN A 175 3.90 10.85 -4.90
C GLN A 175 4.23 11.37 -3.50
N SER A 176 3.58 10.83 -2.47
CA SER A 176 3.86 11.18 -1.08
C SER A 176 5.31 10.86 -0.70
N TYR A 177 5.83 9.70 -1.13
CA TYR A 177 7.23 9.34 -0.93
C TYR A 177 8.19 10.30 -1.64
N ASN A 178 7.93 10.63 -2.89
CA ASN A 178 8.76 11.56 -3.68
C ASN A 178 8.74 12.99 -3.13
N GLN A 179 7.59 13.47 -2.64
CA GLN A 179 7.48 14.77 -1.98
C GLN A 179 8.35 14.81 -0.72
N ARG A 180 8.23 13.79 0.13
CA ARG A 180 9.03 13.65 1.35
C ARG A 180 10.54 13.52 1.07
N MET A 181 10.91 12.81 0.01
CA MET A 181 12.29 12.76 -0.50
C MET A 181 12.80 14.14 -0.90
N ALA A 182 12.00 14.90 -1.64
CA ALA A 182 12.37 16.21 -2.14
C ALA A 182 12.51 17.23 -1.01
N GLU A 183 11.59 17.21 -0.03
CA GLU A 183 11.66 18.03 1.18
C GLU A 183 12.92 17.71 2.00
N SER A 184 13.22 16.42 2.20
CA SER A 184 14.44 16.01 2.89
C SER A 184 15.70 16.45 2.15
N ARG A 185 15.77 16.30 0.82
CA ARG A 185 16.90 16.80 0.03
C ARG A 185 17.07 18.32 0.14
N ARG A 186 15.98 19.07 0.22
CA ARG A 186 16.01 20.54 0.42
C ARG A 186 16.57 20.93 1.78
N ILE A 187 16.18 20.23 2.85
CA ILE A 187 16.66 20.52 4.21
C ILE A 187 18.17 20.23 4.34
N TYR A 188 18.65 19.16 3.70
CA TYR A 188 20.07 18.76 3.80
C TYR A 188 21.00 19.44 2.78
N HIS A 189 20.47 20.02 1.69
CA HIS A 189 21.24 20.89 0.81
C HIS A 189 21.22 22.35 1.31
N THR A 190 21.72 22.57 2.54
CA THR A 190 22.26 23.88 2.88
C THR A 190 23.71 23.89 2.37
N PRO A 191 24.08 24.74 1.39
CA PRO A 191 25.48 24.85 1.02
C PRO A 191 26.24 25.33 2.25
N GLN A 192 27.18 24.51 2.74
CA GLN A 192 28.25 25.02 3.59
C GLN A 192 29.05 26.01 2.73
N THR A 193 28.61 27.26 2.71
CA THR A 193 29.47 28.38 2.34
C THR A 193 30.51 28.47 3.45
N PRO A 194 31.81 28.26 3.17
CA PRO A 194 32.85 28.55 4.14
C PRO A 194 32.74 30.03 4.53
N PRO A 195 33.00 30.43 5.79
CA PRO A 195 32.99 31.83 6.15
C PRO A 195 34.11 32.54 5.37
N GLU A 196 33.76 33.36 4.38
CA GLU A 196 34.71 34.26 3.72
C GLU A 196 34.99 35.43 4.66
N ASP A 197 36.15 35.40 5.31
CA ASP A 197 36.75 36.53 6.02
C ASP A 197 37.04 37.67 5.02
N HIS A 198 36.21 38.71 4.99
CA HIS A 198 36.49 39.94 4.24
C HIS A 198 36.47 41.16 5.19
N HIS A 199 37.54 41.28 5.97
CA HIS A 199 37.93 42.55 6.58
C HIS A 199 38.73 43.39 5.59
N HIS A 200 38.07 44.15 4.70
CA HIS A 200 38.72 45.24 3.97
C HIS A 200 37.93 46.55 4.12
N ARG A 201 38.37 47.32 5.12
CA ARG A 201 37.97 48.71 5.36
C ARG A 201 38.85 49.61 4.49
N GLY A 202 38.23 50.37 3.60
CA GLY A 202 38.89 51.19 2.59
C GLY A 202 39.67 52.40 3.14
N GLY A 203 40.60 52.87 2.30
CA GLY A 203 41.28 54.16 2.39
C GLY A 203 41.84 54.54 1.01
N PRO A 204 41.83 55.83 0.62
CA PRO A 204 41.59 56.27 -0.76
C PRO A 204 42.86 56.49 -1.60
N GLY A 205 42.64 56.62 -2.91
CA GLY A 205 43.63 56.46 -3.95
C GLY A 205 44.63 57.60 -4.18
N LEU A 206 45.64 57.28 -4.98
CA LEU A 206 46.54 58.21 -5.67
C LEU A 206 46.73 57.73 -7.12
N PRO A 207 46.79 58.64 -8.11
CA PRO A 207 46.54 58.33 -9.51
C PRO A 207 47.79 57.86 -10.28
N ARG A 208 47.51 57.12 -11.35
CA ARG A 208 48.41 56.58 -12.38
C ARG A 208 49.35 57.64 -13.00
N GLY A 209 50.63 57.30 -13.10
CA GLY A 209 51.57 57.86 -14.09
C GLY A 209 51.85 56.82 -15.21
N PRO A 210 52.12 57.25 -16.46
CA PRO A 210 52.02 56.40 -17.66
C PRO A 210 53.31 55.64 -18.02
N MET A 211 53.13 54.50 -18.71
CA MET A 211 54.20 53.74 -19.36
C MET A 211 54.77 54.48 -20.58
N GLY A 212 56.09 54.34 -20.78
CA GLY A 212 56.77 54.68 -22.03
C GLY A 212 58.04 53.83 -22.22
N TRP A 213 57.99 53.00 -23.26
CA TRP A 213 58.98 52.08 -23.87
C TRP A 213 59.37 50.82 -23.11
#